data_AF-R4K1K6-F1
#
_entry.id   AF-R4K1K6-F1
#
_cell.length_a   1.000
_cell.length_b   1.000
_cell.length_c   1.000
_cell.angle_alpha   90.00
_cell.angle_beta   90.00
_cell.angle_gamma   90.00
#
_symmetry.space_group_name_H-M   'P 1'
#
loop_
_entity.id
_entity.type
_entity.pdbx_description
1 polymer ?
#
loop_
_entity_poly.entity_id
_entity_poly.type
_entity_poly.pdbx_seq_one_letter_code
_entity_poly.pdbx_strand_id
1 'polypeptide(L)' 'MENLEYRLKIKRRIEVLKEKLNKCIDNNLYNLNNEEILYISEELDIAIVQYIRAFKFKQ' A
#
# COMPACT_ATOMS: atom_id res chain seq x y z
N MET A 1 20.40 -3.02 -11.30
CA MET A 1 20.03 -1.83 -10.50
C MET A 1 18.52 -1.58 -10.48
N GLU A 2 17.81 -1.75 -11.62
CA GLU A 2 16.35 -1.54 -11.74
C GLU A 2 15.47 -2.27 -10.71
N ASN A 3 15.80 -3.53 -10.37
CA ASN A 3 14.98 -4.32 -9.45
C ASN A 3 15.02 -3.77 -8.01
N LEU A 4 16.12 -3.15 -7.58
CA LEU A 4 16.21 -2.54 -6.24
C LEU A 4 15.40 -1.25 -6.17
N GLU A 5 15.53 -0.39 -7.17
CA GLU A 5 14.79 0.87 -7.25
C GLU A 5 13.27 0.62 -7.31
N TYR A 6 12.84 -0.36 -8.11
CA TYR A 6 11.44 -0.77 -8.19
C TYR A 6 10.90 -1.27 -6.84
N ARG A 7 11.66 -2.10 -6.11
CA ARG A 7 11.30 -2.58 -4.77
C ARG A 7 11.19 -1.44 -3.76
N LEU A 8 12.12 -0.48 -3.80
CA LEU A 8 12.09 0.70 -2.93
C LEU A 8 10.87 1.59 -3.23
N LYS A 9 10.51 1.75 -4.50
CA LYS A 9 9.29 2.49 -4.91
C LYS A 9 8.03 1.83 -4.36
N ILE A 10 7.89 0.50 -4.49
CA ILE A 10 6.73 -0.21 -3.94
C ILE A 10 6.69 -0.10 -2.41
N LYS A 11 7.84 -0.29 -1.73
CA LYS A 11 7.91 -0.15 -0.27
C LYS A 11 7.47 1.23 0.18
N ARG A 12 7.95 2.29 -0.48
CA ARG A 12 7.56 3.68 -0.17
C ARG A 12 6.07 3.91 -0.39
N ARG A 13 5.49 3.35 -1.47
CA ARG A 13 4.04 3.43 -1.73
C ARG A 13 3.23 2.79 -0.62
N ILE A 14 3.61 1.61 -0.15
CA ILE A 14 2.94 0.92 0.98
C ILE A 14 2.98 1.78 2.25
N GLU A 15 4.14 2.36 2.60
CA GLU A 15 4.25 3.21 3.79
C GLU A 15 3.38 4.46 3.71
N VAL A 16 3.32 5.11 2.54
CA VAL A 16 2.43 6.28 2.33
C VAL A 16 0.97 5.89 2.50
N LEU A 17 0.54 4.76 1.92
CA LEU A 17 -0.84 4.31 2.03
C LEU A 17 -1.20 3.92 3.46
N LYS A 18 -0.29 3.29 4.21
CA LYS A 18 -0.47 3.02 5.65
C LYS A 18 -0.64 4.32 6.44
N GLU A 19 0.17 5.34 6.17
CA GLU A 19 0.07 6.63 6.86
C GLU A 19 -1.29 7.29 6.59
N LYS A 20 -1.79 7.22 5.36
CA LYS A 20 -3.15 7.71 5.03
C LYS A 20 -4.22 6.94 5.78
N LEU A 21 -4.14 5.61 5.79
CA LEU A 21 -5.10 4.77 6.51
C LEU A 21 -5.12 5.09 8.01
N ASN A 22 -3.94 5.26 8.62
CA ASN A 22 -3.82 5.66 10.02
C ASN A 22 -4.46 7.02 10.28
N LYS A 23 -4.28 8.01 9.39
CA LYS A 23 -4.96 9.31 9.50
C LYS A 23 -6.48 9.17 9.41
N CYS A 24 -7.00 8.28 8.57
CA CYS A 24 -8.44 8.01 8.54
C CYS A 24 -8.91 7.42 9.88
N ILE A 25 -8.14 6.50 10.48
CA ILE A 25 -8.45 5.92 11.80
C ILE A 25 -8.42 7.01 12.89
N ASP A 26 -7.37 7.81 12.94
CA ASP A 26 -7.18 8.89 13.92
C ASP A 26 -8.33 9.93 13.84
N ASN A 27 -8.86 10.17 12.65
CA ASN A 27 -10.00 11.06 12.42
C ASN A 27 -11.37 10.38 12.61
N ASN A 28 -11.43 9.16 13.16
CA ASN A 28 -12.65 8.36 13.32
C ASN A 28 -13.41 8.09 12.01
N LEU A 29 -12.71 8.08 10.88
CA LEU A 29 -13.28 7.85 9.56
C LEU A 29 -13.39 6.37 9.19
N TYR A 30 -13.09 5.43 10.10
CA TYR A 30 -13.01 3.96 9.92
C TYR A 30 -14.32 3.24 9.52
N ASN A 31 -15.33 3.99 9.08
CA ASN A 31 -16.54 3.43 8.52
C ASN A 31 -16.23 2.69 7.21
N LEU A 32 -16.72 1.46 7.07
CA LEU A 32 -16.55 0.64 5.87
C LEU A 32 -17.22 1.24 4.62
N ASN A 33 -18.13 2.20 4.78
CA ASN A 33 -18.73 2.95 3.67
C ASN A 33 -17.93 4.21 3.31
N ASN A 34 -16.79 4.47 3.97
CA ASN A 34 -15.93 5.58 3.64
C ASN A 34 -15.16 5.27 2.35
N GLU A 35 -15.50 5.98 1.28
CA GLU A 35 -14.87 5.82 -0.05
C GLU A 35 -13.35 5.99 -0.01
N GLU A 36 -12.83 6.88 0.85
CA GLU A 36 -11.39 7.08 1.00
C GLU A 36 -10.72 5.84 1.59
N ILE A 37 -11.32 5.20 2.58
CA ILE A 37 -10.78 3.97 3.20
C ILE A 37 -10.85 2.80 2.23
N LEU A 38 -11.96 2.66 1.51
CA LEU A 38 -12.11 1.63 0.48
C LEU A 38 -11.02 1.79 -0.59
N TYR A 39 -10.85 3.00 -1.10
CA TYR A 39 -9.82 3.32 -2.09
C TYR A 39 -8.39 3.04 -1.58
N ILE A 40 -8.06 3.50 -0.36
CA ILE A 40 -6.73 3.24 0.24
C ILE A 40 -6.50 1.74 0.42
N SER A 41 -7.52 0.98 0.81
CA SER A 41 -7.44 -0.46 1.02
C SER A 41 -7.19 -1.22 -0.28
N GLU A 42 -7.92 -0.88 -1.35
CA GLU A 42 -7.70 -1.46 -2.68
C GLU A 42 -6.28 -1.18 -3.21
N GLU A 43 -5.81 0.06 -3.03
CA GLU A 43 -4.47 0.47 -3.43
C GLU A 43 -3.36 -0.25 -2.63
N LEU A 44 -3.62 -0.52 -1.34
CA LEU A 44 -2.73 -1.32 -0.50
C LEU A 44 -2.63 -2.76 -1.00
N ASP A 45 -3.76 -3.40 -1.32
CA ASP A 45 -3.79 -4.76 -1.84
C ASP A 45 -2.99 -4.88 -3.15
N ILE A 46 -3.18 -3.93 -4.08
CA ILE A 46 -2.41 -3.85 -5.32
C ILE A 46 -0.92 -3.71 -5.02
N ALA A 47 -0.53 -2.79 -4.13
CA ALA A 47 0.87 -2.54 -3.80
C ALA A 47 1.53 -3.76 -3.11
N ILE A 48 0.80 -4.48 -2.25
CA ILE A 48 1.27 -5.71 -1.61
C ILE A 48 1.48 -6.81 -2.63
N VAL A 49 0.54 -7.01 -3.57
CA VAL A 49 0.69 -7.99 -4.65
C VAL A 49 1.92 -7.67 -5.51
N GLN A 50 2.12 -6.39 -5.86
CA GLN A 50 3.32 -5.92 -6.58
C GLN A 50 4.60 -6.19 -5.79
N TYR A 51 4.58 -5.95 -4.48
CA TYR A 51 5.71 -6.24 -3.60
C TYR A 51 6.02 -7.74 -3.59
N ILE A 52 5.03 -8.60 -3.34
CA ILE A 52 5.21 -10.05 -3.32
C ILE A 52 5.77 -10.54 -4.66
N ARG A 53 5.24 -10.08 -5.80
CA ARG A 53 5.76 -10.43 -7.13
C ARG A 53 7.21 -9.99 -7.31
N ALA A 54 7.56 -8.77 -6.91
CA ALA A 54 8.93 -8.26 -7.01
C ALA A 54 9.95 -9.10 -6.23
N PHE A 55 9.52 -9.81 -5.17
CA PHE A 55 10.38 -10.64 -4.32
C PHE A 55 10.26 -12.15 -4.60
N LYS A 56 9.15 -12.66 -5.15
CA LYS A 56 8.96 -14.10 -5.46
C LYS A 56 9.72 -14.59 -6.69
N PHE A 57 10.11 -13.74 -7.63
CA PHE A 57 10.91 -14.15 -8.80
C PHE A 57 12.43 -14.12 -8.58
N LYS A 58 12.89 -14.41 -7.36
CA LYS A 58 14.26 -14.90 -7.12
C LYS A 58 14.21 -16.43 -7.08
N GLN A 59 14.15 -17.07 -8.23
CA GLN A 59 14.66 -18.44 -8.42
C GLN A 59 15.65 -18.39 -9.58
#